data_AF-A0A352Q4G4-F1
#
_entry.id   AF-A0A352Q4G4-F1
#
_cell.length_a   1.000
_cell.length_b   1.000
_cell.length_c   1.000
_cell.angle_alpha   90.00
_cell.angle_beta   90.00
_cell.angle_gamma   90.00
#
_symmetry.space_group_name_H-M   'P 1'
#
loop_
_entity.id
_entity.type
_entity.pdbx_description
1 polymer ?
#
loop_
_entity_poly.entity_id
_entity_poly.type
_entity_poly.pdbx_seq_one_letter_code
_entity_poly.pdbx_strand_id
1 'polypeptide(L)'
;MSIEYKTNTPITTNQFIELLNSSTLGERRPVEDRACIEGMINNSNLVISAWDADKLVGIARSVTDFHYACYLSDLAVTRTHQKTGIGKRLQILTQQQLGKHCRLILIAAPLANTYYEKIGYSNNPRCWVIERDIDSHPR
;
A
#
# COMPACT_ATOMS: atom_id res chain seq x y z
N MET A 1 -20.16 11.62 -6.36
CA MET A 1 -19.69 10.27 -5.97
C MET A 1 -19.18 10.36 -4.55
N SER A 2 -19.70 9.55 -3.64
CA SER A 2 -19.26 9.52 -2.23
C SER A 2 -18.35 8.32 -2.05
N ILE A 3 -17.08 8.55 -1.71
CA ILE A 3 -16.12 7.48 -1.45
C ILE A 3 -16.17 7.16 0.04
N GLU A 4 -16.51 5.92 0.37
CA GLU A 4 -16.50 5.43 1.74
C GLU A 4 -15.12 4.90 2.10
N TYR A 5 -14.62 5.24 3.28
CA TYR A 5 -13.33 4.74 3.78
C TYR A 5 -13.54 3.82 4.97
N LYS A 6 -12.92 2.64 4.93
CA LYS A 6 -13.05 1.63 5.98
C LYS A 6 -11.70 1.16 6.49
N THR A 7 -11.61 0.97 7.79
CA THR A 7 -10.42 0.42 8.48
C THR A 7 -10.62 -1.06 8.75
N ASN A 8 -9.63 -1.89 8.39
CA ASN A 8 -9.57 -3.33 8.63
C ASN A 8 -10.85 -4.10 8.24
N THR A 9 -11.60 -3.58 7.26
CA THR A 9 -12.72 -4.32 6.67
C THR A 9 -12.16 -5.49 5.86
N PRO A 10 -12.73 -6.70 5.97
CA PRO A 10 -12.30 -7.84 5.17
C PRO A 10 -12.32 -7.52 3.67
N ILE A 11 -11.19 -7.79 3.01
CA ILE A 11 -11.05 -7.70 1.55
C ILE A 11 -10.72 -9.10 1.06
N THR A 12 -11.48 -9.58 0.08
CA THR A 12 -11.18 -10.87 -0.53
C THR A 12 -9.93 -10.78 -1.41
N THR A 13 -9.22 -11.90 -1.55
CA THR A 13 -8.08 -12.01 -2.47
C THR A 13 -8.44 -11.55 -3.88
N ASN A 14 -9.66 -11.85 -4.37
CA ASN A 14 -10.13 -11.44 -5.69
C ASN A 14 -10.29 -9.92 -5.82
N GLN A 15 -10.93 -9.27 -4.84
CA GLN A 15 -11.07 -7.81 -4.84
C GLN A 15 -9.71 -7.12 -4.82
N PHE A 16 -8.75 -7.67 -4.08
CA PHE A 16 -7.40 -7.11 -4.04
C PHE A 16 -6.66 -7.29 -5.37
N ILE A 17 -6.72 -8.48 -5.98
CA ILE A 17 -6.15 -8.73 -7.33
C ILE A 17 -6.79 -7.79 -8.36
N GLU A 18 -8.11 -7.64 -8.35
CA GLU A 18 -8.83 -6.75 -9.26
C GLU A 18 -8.37 -5.28 -9.10
N LEU A 19 -8.24 -4.81 -7.86
CA LEU A 19 -7.71 -3.48 -7.57
C LEU A 19 -6.27 -3.31 -8.08
N LEU A 20 -5.39 -4.30 -7.84
CA LEU A 20 -4.00 -4.26 -8.30
C LEU A 20 -3.93 -4.16 -9.82
N ASN A 21 -4.67 -5.01 -10.54
CA ASN A 21 -4.72 -5.05 -12.00
C ASN A 21 -5.33 -3.78 -12.61
N SER A 22 -6.34 -3.20 -11.96
CA SER A 22 -6.96 -1.94 -12.39
C SER A 22 -6.19 -0.68 -11.97
N SER A 23 -5.09 -0.84 -11.23
CA SER A 23 -4.15 0.21 -10.85
C SER A 23 -2.85 0.13 -11.68
N THR A 24 -1.84 0.90 -11.29
CA THR A 24 -0.47 0.79 -11.82
C THR A 24 0.41 -0.10 -10.94
N LEU A 25 -0.11 -0.60 -9.80
CA LEU A 25 0.70 -1.35 -8.83
C LEU A 25 0.80 -2.85 -9.16
N GLY A 26 -0.16 -3.40 -9.93
CA GLY A 26 -0.18 -4.82 -10.32
C GLY A 26 1.09 -5.28 -11.04
N GLU A 27 1.71 -4.40 -11.85
CA GLU A 27 2.98 -4.67 -12.57
C GLU A 27 4.17 -4.96 -11.64
N ARG A 28 4.06 -4.66 -10.33
CA ARG A 28 5.11 -4.81 -9.32
C ARG A 28 4.74 -5.80 -8.21
N ARG A 29 3.65 -6.55 -8.39
CA ARG A 29 3.18 -7.53 -7.42
C ARG A 29 3.03 -8.88 -8.11
N PRO A 30 3.21 -10.00 -7.38
CA PRO A 30 3.05 -11.32 -7.95
C PRO A 30 1.55 -11.65 -8.05
N VAL A 31 0.80 -10.91 -8.88
CA VAL A 31 -0.67 -11.04 -9.01
C VAL A 31 -1.11 -12.41 -9.51
N GLU A 32 -0.21 -13.12 -10.20
CA GLU A 32 -0.40 -14.51 -10.65
C GLU A 32 -0.17 -15.53 -9.52
N ASP A 33 0.58 -15.17 -8.48
CA ASP A 33 0.77 -16.01 -7.29
C ASP A 33 -0.33 -15.71 -6.27
N ARG A 34 -1.46 -16.39 -6.44
CA ARG A 34 -2.61 -16.24 -5.57
C ARG A 34 -2.30 -16.50 -4.09
N ALA A 35 -1.45 -17.48 -3.79
CA ALA A 35 -1.10 -17.83 -2.42
C ALA A 35 -0.30 -16.69 -1.77
N CYS A 36 0.61 -16.07 -2.52
CA CYS A 36 1.32 -14.88 -2.06
C CYS A 36 0.35 -13.72 -1.80
N ILE A 37 -0.57 -13.43 -2.73
CA ILE A 37 -1.54 -12.33 -2.58
C ILE A 37 -2.49 -12.53 -1.39
N GLU A 38 -2.97 -13.75 -1.18
CA GLU A 38 -3.77 -14.10 -0.01
C GLU A 38 -2.96 -13.91 1.28
N GLY A 39 -1.71 -14.37 1.30
CA GLY A 39 -0.80 -14.15 2.42
C GLY A 39 -0.55 -12.67 2.70
N MET A 40 -0.40 -11.84 1.67
CA MET A 40 -0.22 -10.38 1.81
C MET A 40 -1.39 -9.74 2.54
N ILE A 41 -2.64 -10.09 2.19
CA ILE A 41 -3.84 -9.52 2.84
C ILE A 41 -4.01 -10.07 4.24
N ASN A 42 -3.95 -11.39 4.42
CA ASN A 42 -4.20 -12.04 5.70
C ASN A 42 -3.19 -11.66 6.80
N ASN A 43 -1.95 -11.31 6.41
CA ASN A 43 -0.89 -10.93 7.34
C ASN A 43 -0.65 -9.41 7.41
N SER A 44 -1.56 -8.60 6.85
CA SER A 44 -1.54 -7.15 7.05
C SER A 44 -2.40 -6.78 8.23
N ASN A 45 -1.80 -6.15 9.24
CA ASN A 45 -2.50 -5.81 10.48
C ASN A 45 -3.08 -4.39 10.48
N LEU A 46 -2.82 -3.59 9.44
CA LEU A 46 -3.48 -2.31 9.21
C LEU A 46 -3.80 -2.13 7.72
N VAL A 47 -5.09 -2.04 7.40
CA VAL A 47 -5.60 -1.82 6.05
C VAL A 47 -6.63 -0.70 6.07
N ILE A 48 -6.40 0.35 5.29
CA ILE A 48 -7.43 1.35 4.98
C ILE A 48 -7.88 1.12 3.54
N SER A 49 -9.19 1.06 3.32
CA SER A 49 -9.78 0.79 2.02
C SER A 49 -10.73 1.91 1.61
N ALA A 50 -10.80 2.18 0.31
CA ALA A 50 -11.68 3.17 -0.29
C ALA A 50 -12.69 2.46 -1.20
N TRP A 51 -13.97 2.75 -1.02
CA TRP A 51 -15.08 2.07 -1.66
C TRP A 51 -15.97 3.07 -2.40
N ASP A 52 -16.32 2.74 -3.63
CA ASP A 52 -17.32 3.43 -4.43
C ASP A 52 -18.52 2.48 -4.52
N ALA A 53 -19.53 2.71 -3.67
CA ALA A 53 -20.52 1.70 -3.30
C ALA A 53 -19.84 0.39 -2.85
N ASP A 54 -20.10 -0.73 -3.54
CA ASP A 54 -19.54 -2.04 -3.21
C ASP A 54 -18.19 -2.32 -3.91
N LYS A 55 -17.70 -1.38 -4.72
CA LYS A 55 -16.46 -1.55 -5.47
C LYS A 55 -15.26 -1.03 -4.69
N LEU A 56 -14.27 -1.90 -4.46
CA LEU A 56 -12.98 -1.51 -3.92
C LEU A 56 -12.21 -0.68 -4.97
N VAL A 57 -12.04 0.62 -4.73
CA VAL A 57 -11.38 1.55 -5.66
C VAL A 57 -10.01 2.04 -5.17
N GLY A 58 -9.64 1.74 -3.93
CA GLY A 58 -8.32 2.02 -3.41
C GLY A 58 -8.00 1.32 -2.10
N ILE A 59 -6.71 1.17 -1.81
CA ILE A 59 -6.21 0.52 -0.61
C ILE A 59 -4.89 1.16 -0.15
N ALA A 60 -4.73 1.25 1.16
CA ALA A 60 -3.46 1.41 1.85
C ALA A 60 -3.27 0.17 2.75
N ARG A 61 -2.31 -0.69 2.42
CA ARG A 61 -2.01 -1.93 3.15
C ARG A 61 -0.68 -1.80 3.85
N SER A 62 -0.68 -2.07 5.15
CA SER A 62 0.48 -1.86 6.02
C SER A 62 0.74 -3.05 6.95
N VAL A 63 2.03 -3.20 7.31
CA VAL A 63 2.49 -4.01 8.43
C VAL A 63 3.10 -3.07 9.47
N THR A 64 2.61 -3.11 10.70
CA THR A 64 3.01 -2.13 11.72
C THR A 64 3.03 -2.68 13.14
N ASP A 65 3.86 -2.10 13.99
CA ASP A 65 3.77 -2.26 15.46
C ASP A 65 2.85 -1.21 16.12
N PHE A 66 2.24 -0.31 15.34
CA PHE A 66 1.44 0.85 15.75
C PHE A 66 2.17 1.93 16.58
N HIS A 67 3.41 1.69 17.00
CA HIS A 67 4.11 2.52 17.98
C HIS A 67 5.32 3.25 17.38
N TYR A 68 6.08 2.58 16.51
CA TYR A 68 7.37 3.06 16.04
C TYR A 68 7.63 2.84 14.55
N ALA A 69 7.17 1.71 13.99
CA ALA A 69 7.38 1.37 12.59
C ALA A 69 6.07 0.93 11.91
N CYS A 70 5.75 1.58 10.80
CA CYS A 70 4.69 1.18 9.90
C CYS A 70 5.24 1.12 8.48
N TYR A 71 5.32 -0.07 7.91
CA TYR A 71 5.62 -0.25 6.51
C TYR A 71 4.32 -0.22 5.69
N LEU A 72 4.09 0.88 4.96
CA LEU A 72 3.03 1.00 3.97
C LEU A 72 3.47 0.25 2.70
N SER A 73 3.15 -1.04 2.68
CA SER A 73 3.58 -1.96 1.63
C SER A 73 2.88 -1.68 0.30
N ASP A 74 1.58 -1.36 0.34
CA ASP A 74 0.82 -0.99 -0.86
C ASP A 74 0.02 0.29 -0.64
N LEU A 75 0.08 1.17 -1.64
CA LEU A 75 -0.84 2.30 -1.80
C LEU A 75 -1.31 2.30 -3.25
N ALA A 76 -2.54 1.86 -3.49
CA ALA A 76 -3.11 1.72 -4.83
C ALA A 76 -4.47 2.40 -4.93
N VAL A 77 -4.73 2.98 -6.09
CA VAL A 77 -6.03 3.53 -6.50
C VAL A 77 -6.24 3.14 -7.95
N THR A 78 -7.46 2.72 -8.29
CA THR A 78 -7.86 2.39 -9.67
C THR A 78 -7.55 3.55 -10.61
N ARG A 79 -7.15 3.27 -11.85
CA ARG A 79 -6.78 4.32 -12.82
C ARG A 79 -7.90 5.35 -13.04
N THR A 80 -9.16 4.88 -13.04
CA THR A 80 -10.36 5.73 -13.18
C THR A 80 -10.58 6.69 -12.01
N HIS A 81 -10.05 6.38 -10.83
CA HIS A 81 -10.20 7.18 -9.62
C HIS A 81 -8.89 7.84 -9.17
N GLN A 82 -7.80 7.73 -9.94
CA GLN A 82 -6.55 8.43 -9.67
C GLN A 82 -6.70 9.95 -9.84
N LYS A 83 -5.78 10.72 -9.22
CA LYS A 83 -5.77 12.20 -9.23
C LYS A 83 -7.00 12.87 -8.60
N THR A 84 -7.85 12.12 -7.91
CA THR A 84 -9.03 12.63 -7.17
C THR A 84 -8.75 12.87 -5.68
N GLY A 85 -7.52 12.62 -5.22
CA GLY A 85 -7.12 12.78 -3.81
C GLY A 85 -7.29 11.53 -2.94
N ILE A 86 -7.86 10.43 -3.46
CA ILE A 86 -8.09 9.19 -2.71
C ILE A 86 -6.79 8.63 -2.10
N GLY A 87 -5.70 8.56 -2.88
CA GLY A 87 -4.41 8.03 -2.39
C GLY A 87 -3.86 8.82 -1.19
N LYS A 88 -3.97 10.16 -1.23
CA LYS A 88 -3.58 11.02 -0.10
C LYS A 88 -4.50 10.79 1.10
N ARG A 89 -5.81 10.65 0.87
CA ARG A 89 -6.77 10.39 1.96
C ARG A 89 -6.52 9.04 2.64
N LEU A 90 -6.27 7.98 1.87
CA LEU A 90 -5.88 6.66 2.38
C LEU A 90 -4.63 6.75 3.27
N GLN A 91 -3.62 7.48 2.82
CA GLN A 91 -2.39 7.70 3.59
C GLN A 91 -2.65 8.47 4.90
N ILE A 92 -3.45 9.54 4.87
CA ILE A 92 -3.80 10.32 6.07
C ILE A 92 -4.54 9.44 7.07
N LEU A 93 -5.54 8.68 6.62
CA LEU A 93 -6.30 7.78 7.48
C LEU A 93 -5.41 6.68 8.07
N THR A 94 -4.42 6.19 7.31
CA THR A 94 -3.42 5.24 7.81
C THR A 94 -2.62 5.87 8.95
N GLN A 95 -2.10 7.09 8.77
CA GLN A 95 -1.36 7.80 9.83
C GLN A 95 -2.20 8.02 11.09
N GLN A 96 -3.51 8.27 10.95
CA GLN A 96 -4.40 8.46 12.09
C GLN A 96 -4.58 7.20 12.94
N GLN A 97 -4.31 6.02 12.41
CA GLN A 97 -4.32 4.76 13.17
C GLN A 97 -3.01 4.50 13.91
N LEU A 98 -1.99 5.34 13.73
CA LEU A 98 -0.65 5.12 14.26
C LEU A 98 -0.36 6.05 15.44
N GLY A 99 0.46 5.56 16.38
CA GLY A 99 0.95 6.37 17.50
C GLY A 99 1.85 7.52 17.03
N LYS A 100 1.95 8.56 17.87
CA LYS A 100 2.70 9.80 17.57
C LYS A 100 4.17 9.62 17.18
N HIS A 101 4.79 8.50 17.56
CA HIS A 101 6.19 8.17 17.27
C HIS A 101 6.35 7.19 16.11
N CYS A 102 5.24 6.68 15.57
CA CYS A 102 5.27 5.67 14.53
C CYS A 102 5.61 6.32 13.18
N ARG A 103 6.66 5.81 12.55
CA ARG A 103 7.08 6.27 11.22
C ARG A 103 6.39 5.47 10.14
N LEU A 104 5.76 6.17 9.21
CA LEU A 104 5.19 5.59 8.00
C LEU A 104 6.26 5.54 6.90
N ILE A 105 6.63 4.33 6.50
CA ILE A 105 7.74 4.03 5.59
C ILE A 105 7.19 3.32 4.36
N LEU A 106 7.68 3.63 3.17
CA LEU A 106 7.32 2.95 1.93
C LEU A 106 8.51 2.88 0.98
N ILE A 107 8.44 1.95 0.01
CA ILE A 107 9.37 1.85 -1.10
C ILE A 107 8.63 2.32 -2.37
N ALA A 108 8.93 3.54 -2.80
CA ALA A 108 8.29 4.11 -3.98
C ALA A 108 8.63 3.32 -5.24
N ALA A 109 7.69 3.27 -6.19
CA ALA A 109 8.04 2.89 -7.56
C ALA A 109 8.91 3.98 -8.20
N PRO A 110 9.82 3.65 -9.13
CA PRO A 110 10.62 4.67 -9.83
C PRO A 110 9.76 5.80 -10.41
N LEU A 111 8.64 5.45 -11.06
CA LEU A 111 7.69 6.41 -11.65
C LEU A 111 6.91 7.24 -10.61
N ALA A 112 6.84 6.79 -9.36
CA ALA A 112 6.11 7.43 -8.27
C ALA A 112 7.03 8.12 -7.25
N ASN A 113 8.35 8.15 -7.47
CA ASN A 113 9.30 8.63 -6.47
C ASN A 113 9.03 10.09 -6.06
N THR A 114 8.75 10.96 -7.03
CA THR A 114 8.45 12.39 -6.79
C THR A 114 7.02 12.66 -6.31
N TYR A 115 6.13 11.65 -6.35
CA TYR A 115 4.76 11.81 -5.85
C TYR A 115 4.73 11.92 -4.33
N TYR A 116 5.53 11.11 -3.63
CA TYR A 116 5.49 10.99 -2.18
C TYR A 116 5.98 12.24 -1.45
N GLU A 117 6.93 12.98 -2.02
CA GLU A 117 7.38 14.27 -1.50
C GLU A 117 6.22 15.28 -1.41
N LYS A 118 5.34 15.30 -2.43
CA LYS A 118 4.18 16.20 -2.48
C LYS A 118 3.12 15.90 -1.41
N ILE A 119 3.16 14.70 -0.84
CA ILE A 119 2.23 14.27 0.22
C ILE A 119 2.91 14.11 1.58
N GLY A 120 4.09 14.73 1.77
CA GLY A 120 4.71 14.91 3.08
C GLY A 120 5.74 13.86 3.47
N TYR A 121 6.16 12.98 2.55
CA TYR A 121 7.30 12.09 2.79
C TYR A 121 8.62 12.80 2.51
N SER A 122 9.66 12.40 3.22
CA SER A 122 11.03 12.75 2.89
C SER A 122 11.73 11.52 2.32
N ASN A 123 12.43 11.68 1.20
CA ASN A 123 13.28 10.63 0.65
C ASN A 123 14.41 10.29 1.64
N ASN A 124 14.73 9.01 1.79
CA ASN A 124 15.81 8.56 2.66
C ASN A 124 16.79 7.68 1.85
N PRO A 125 18.02 8.17 1.55
CA PRO A 125 19.00 7.41 0.77
C PRO A 125 19.61 6.21 1.53
N ARG A 126 19.25 6.02 2.80
CA ARG A 126 19.72 4.92 3.65
C ARG A 126 18.78 3.71 3.66
N CYS A 127 17.85 3.63 2.71
CA CYS A 127 16.99 2.46 2.56
C CYS A 127 17.72 1.38 1.76
N TRP A 128 17.89 0.20 2.35
CA TRP A 128 18.54 -0.95 1.73
C TRP A 128 17.52 -2.08 1.57
N VAL A 129 17.53 -2.75 0.42
CA VAL A 129 16.67 -3.89 0.12
C VAL A 129 17.58 -5.01 -0.38
N ILE A 130 17.37 -6.22 0.12
CA ILE A 130 17.98 -7.44 -0.39
C ILE A 130 16.88 -8.28 -1.04
N GLU A 131 17.04 -8.59 -2.31
CA GLU A 131 16.11 -9.45 -3.04
C GLU A 131 16.41 -10.93 -2.73
N ARG A 132 15.36 -11.74 -2.70
CA ARG A 132 15.51 -13.20 -2.61
C ARG A 132 15.79 -13.67 -4.04
N ASP A 133 16.96 -14.29 -4.27
CA ASP A 133 17.52 -14.74 -5.56
C ASP A 133 18.31 -13.71 -6.37
N ILE A 134 19.42 -13.27 -5.77
CA ILE A 134 20.71 -13.13 -6.47
C ILE A 134 21.71 -13.80 -5.54
N ASP A 135 22.61 -14.61 -6.08
CA ASP A 135 23.70 -15.36 -5.42
C ASP A 135 24.60 -14.44 -4.56
N SER A 136 24.07 -13.93 -3.44
CA SER A 136 24.55 -12.74 -2.73
C SER A 136 25.38 -13.07 -1.50
N HIS A 137 26.25 -14.07 -1.67
CA HIS A 137 27.43 -14.22 -0.82
C HIS A 137 28.66 -14.36 -1.74
N PRO A 138 29.31 -13.26 -2.16
CA PRO A 138 30.73 -13.40 -2.45
C PRO A 138 31.39 -13.82 -1.14
N ARG A 139 32.05 -14.99 -1.15
CA ARG A 139 32.86 -15.46 -0.02
C ARG A 139 33.95 -14.45 0.33
#